data_AF-A0A261A464-F1
#
_entry.id   AF-A0A261A464-F1
#
_cell.length_a   1.000
_cell.length_b   1.000
_cell.length_c   1.000
_cell.angle_alpha   90.00
_cell.angle_beta   90.00
_cell.angle_gamma   90.00
#
_symmetry.space_group_name_H-M   'P 1'
#
loop_
_entity.id
_entity.type
_entity.pdbx_description
1 polymer ?
#
loop_
_entity_poly.entity_id
_entity_poly.type
_entity_poly.pdbx_seq_one_letter_code
_entity_poly.pdbx_strand_id
1 'polypeptide(L)'
;MSSAFGLTGEAKGCFSYLYNRPENYDKVLTTLPPKEYYSPDFKGAAKKEEFEQWYEENYNTPFNLYTKMERYCLSDVRILRRLPTTLLKKYTYRAH
;
A
#
# COMPACT_ATOMS: atom_id res chain seq x y z
N MET A 1 -0.36 -4.02 -5.26
CA MET A 1 -1.47 -5.00 -5.31
C MET A 1 -2.49 -4.60 -6.36
N SER A 2 -3.13 -3.43 -6.29
CA SER A 2 -4.10 -2.95 -7.30
C SER A 2 -3.61 -2.98 -8.75
N SER A 3 -2.39 -2.49 -9.01
CA SER A 3 -1.76 -2.49 -10.33
C SER A 3 -1.58 -3.90 -10.93
N ALA A 4 -1.30 -4.92 -10.11
CA ALA A 4 -1.15 -6.30 -10.59
C ALA A 4 -2.44 -6.87 -11.20
N PHE A 5 -3.59 -6.29 -10.87
CA PHE A 5 -4.89 -6.68 -11.37
C PHE A 5 -5.51 -5.68 -12.36
N GLY A 6 -4.73 -4.68 -12.81
CA GLY A 6 -5.21 -3.65 -13.74
C GLY A 6 -6.28 -2.72 -13.14
N LEU A 7 -6.35 -2.61 -11.81
CA LEU A 7 -7.27 -1.70 -11.13
C LEU A 7 -6.60 -0.34 -10.97
N THR A 8 -7.19 0.71 -11.55
CA THR A 8 -6.73 2.11 -11.46
C THR A 8 -7.52 2.89 -10.38
N GLY A 9 -6.90 3.93 -9.80
CA GLY A 9 -7.59 4.85 -8.88
C GLY A 9 -7.54 4.52 -7.39
N GLU A 10 -6.92 3.41 -6.98
CA GLU A 10 -6.58 3.16 -5.58
C GLU A 10 -5.08 3.44 -5.36
N ALA A 11 -4.76 4.69 -5.02
CA ALA A 11 -3.43 5.11 -4.62
C ALA A 11 -3.06 4.40 -3.30
N LYS A 12 -2.30 3.31 -3.42
CA LYS A 12 -1.79 2.56 -2.28
C LYS A 12 -0.47 3.20 -1.86
N GLY A 13 -0.48 4.00 -0.80
CA GLY A 13 0.77 4.39 -0.13
C GLY A 13 1.54 3.15 0.36
N CYS A 14 2.85 3.25 0.50
CA CYS A 14 3.65 2.14 1.02
C CYS A 14 3.34 1.90 2.50
N PHE A 15 3.25 0.62 2.89
CA PHE A 15 3.00 0.21 4.27
C PHE A 15 4.29 -0.29 4.93
N SER A 16 4.51 0.10 6.19
CA SER A 16 5.73 -0.19 6.94
C SER A 16 5.63 -1.55 7.64
N TYR A 17 5.80 -2.64 6.88
CA TYR A 17 5.56 -4.01 7.38
C TYR A 17 6.43 -4.38 8.58
N LEU A 18 7.69 -3.96 8.58
CA LEU A 18 8.63 -4.33 9.65
C LEU A 18 8.41 -3.49 10.91
N TYR A 19 7.66 -2.39 10.82
CA TYR A 19 7.27 -1.56 11.96
C TYR A 19 6.15 -2.19 12.79
N ASN A 20 5.39 -3.12 12.20
CA ASN A 20 4.33 -3.86 12.87
C ASN A 20 4.91 -4.84 13.90
N ARG A 21 5.23 -4.32 15.08
CA ARG A 21 5.72 -5.08 16.23
C ARG A 21 5.00 -4.60 17.49
N PRO A 22 4.75 -5.48 18.48
CA PRO A 22 4.02 -5.13 19.69
C PRO A 22 4.57 -3.89 20.41
N GLU A 23 5.88 -3.68 20.37
CA GLU A 23 6.54 -2.55 21.02
C GLU A 23 6.21 -1.19 20.38
N ASN A 24 5.54 -1.19 19.23
CA ASN A 24 5.17 0.00 18.47
C ASN A 24 3.66 0.27 18.43
N TYR A 25 2.83 -0.58 19.05
CA TYR A 25 1.38 -0.52 18.92
C TYR A 25 0.79 0.74 19.54
N ASP A 26 1.31 1.17 20.68
CA ASP A 26 0.84 2.37 21.39
C ASP A 26 1.59 3.65 20.96
N LYS A 27 2.45 3.56 19.93
CA LYS A 27 3.25 4.71 19.48
C LYS A 27 2.54 5.46 18.36
N VAL A 28 2.55 6.78 18.49
CA VAL A 28 2.22 7.72 17.41
C VAL A 28 3.49 8.48 17.07
N LEU A 29 3.92 8.37 15.82
CA LEU A 29 5.04 9.14 15.30
C LEU A 29 4.52 10.43 14.68
N THR A 30 5.29 11.51 14.83
CA THR A 30 5.04 12.78 14.14
C THR A 30 5.39 12.72 12.65
N THR A 31 6.26 11.78 12.27
CA THR A 31 6.72 11.51 10.90
C THR A 31 6.41 10.08 10.50
N LEU A 32 6.68 9.72 9.24
CA LEU A 32 6.72 8.33 8.81
C LEU A 32 7.83 7.55 9.56
N PRO A 33 7.64 6.22 9.76
CA PRO A 33 8.71 5.33 10.22
C PRO A 33 9.95 5.43 9.32
N PRO A 34 11.14 5.13 9.85
CA PRO A 34 12.36 5.04 9.04
C PRO A 34 12.21 4.09 7.83
N LYS A 35 12.93 4.39 6.73
CA LYS A 35 12.83 3.67 5.44
C LYS A 35 13.10 2.17 5.60
N GLU A 36 13.95 1.78 6.54
CA GLU A 36 14.32 0.40 6.85
C GLU A 36 13.11 -0.44 7.25
N TYR A 37 12.06 0.19 7.79
CA TYR A 37 10.86 -0.52 8.21
C TYR A 37 9.89 -0.88 7.07
N TYR A 38 10.14 -0.38 5.85
CA TYR A 38 9.30 -0.64 4.68
C TYR A 38 9.73 -1.88 3.88
N SER A 39 10.80 -2.56 4.32
CA SER A 39 11.49 -3.63 3.60
C SER A 39 12.19 -3.13 2.33
N PRO A 40 13.50 -2.82 2.40
CA PRO A 40 14.25 -2.19 1.31
C PRO A 40 14.47 -3.09 0.07
N ASP A 41 14.12 -4.38 0.13
CA ASP A 41 14.46 -5.36 -0.90
C ASP A 41 13.53 -5.40 -2.12
N PHE A 42 12.46 -4.61 -2.12
CA PHE A 42 11.40 -4.82 -3.11
C PHE A 42 11.50 -3.94 -4.36
N LYS A 43 12.04 -4.57 -5.43
CA LYS A 43 11.51 -4.57 -6.81
C LYS A 43 12.03 -3.49 -7.78
N GLY A 44 13.29 -3.62 -8.22
CA GLY A 44 13.81 -2.93 -9.42
C GLY A 44 13.96 -1.41 -9.26
N ALA A 45 14.83 -0.80 -10.07
CA ALA A 45 15.20 0.62 -9.93
C ALA A 45 13.99 1.57 -9.94
N ALA A 46 13.03 1.36 -10.84
CA ALA A 46 11.88 2.25 -11.01
C ALA A 46 10.94 2.32 -9.78
N LYS A 47 10.70 1.21 -9.08
CA LYS A 47 9.82 1.24 -7.89
C LYS A 47 10.53 1.77 -6.66
N LYS A 48 11.86 1.68 -6.62
CA LYS A 48 12.66 2.30 -5.58
C LYS A 48 12.55 3.83 -5.68
N GLU A 49 12.67 4.39 -6.88
CA GLU A 49 12.51 5.83 -7.12
C GLU A 49 11.10 6.32 -6.76
N GLU A 50 10.05 5.61 -7.20
CA GLU A 50 8.66 5.91 -6.83
C GLU A 50 8.47 5.91 -5.29
N PHE A 51 9.07 4.95 -4.59
CA PHE A 51 9.03 4.90 -3.13
C PHE A 51 9.78 6.05 -2.48
N GLU A 52 10.98 6.38 -2.97
CA GLU A 52 11.79 7.47 -2.43
C GLU A 52 11.07 8.81 -2.56
N GLN A 53 10.52 9.10 -3.74
CA GLN A 53 9.72 10.30 -3.98
C GLN A 53 8.50 10.36 -3.06
N TRP A 54 7.71 9.27 -3.00
CA TRP A 54 6.55 9.20 -2.12
C TRP A 54 6.93 9.40 -0.65
N TYR A 55 8.03 8.81 -0.20
CA TYR A 55 8.50 8.90 1.18
C TYR A 55 8.87 10.34 1.54
N GLU A 56 9.60 11.03 0.66
CA GLU A 56 9.99 12.43 0.88
C GLU A 56 8.79 13.37 0.93
N GLU A 57 7.85 13.22 -0.01
CA GLU A 57 6.61 14.02 -0.05
C GLU A 57 5.73 13.81 1.19
N ASN A 58 5.78 12.62 1.81
CA ASN A 58 4.92 12.24 2.91
C ASN A 58 5.65 12.15 4.27
N TYR A 59 6.95 12.45 4.34
CA TYR A 59 7.77 12.19 5.53
C TYR A 59 7.20 12.83 6.80
N ASN A 60 6.73 14.07 6.69
CA ASN A 60 6.17 14.84 7.81
C ASN A 60 4.71 14.48 8.15
N THR A 61 4.17 13.40 7.57
CA THR A 61 2.81 12.95 7.90
C THR A 61 2.83 12.12 9.19
N PRO A 62 1.94 12.40 10.16
CA PRO A 62 1.83 11.60 11.36
C PRO A 62 1.51 10.14 11.05
N PHE A 63 2.15 9.25 11.79
CA PHE A 63 1.99 7.82 11.63
C PHE A 63 1.45 7.19 12.92
N ASN A 64 0.25 6.65 12.83
CA ASN A 64 -0.35 5.76 13.82
C ASN A 64 -0.49 4.38 13.18
N LEU A 65 0.15 3.37 13.79
CA LEU A 65 0.24 2.04 13.21
C LEU A 65 -1.15 1.41 13.00
N TYR A 66 -2.01 1.43 14.02
CA TYR A 66 -3.37 0.89 13.93
C TYR A 66 -4.19 1.54 12.81
N THR A 67 -4.16 2.87 12.74
CA THR A 67 -4.88 3.62 11.70
C THR A 67 -4.38 3.25 10.30
N LYS A 68 -3.06 3.11 10.13
CA LYS A 68 -2.46 2.74 8.85
C LYS A 68 -2.77 1.30 8.49
N MET A 69 -2.76 0.39 9.46
CA MET A 69 -3.13 -1.02 9.28
C MET A 69 -4.59 -1.16 8.85
N GLU A 70 -5.51 -0.52 9.56
CA GLU A 70 -6.94 -0.56 9.22
C GLU A 70 -7.17 -0.07 7.80
N ARG A 71 -6.62 1.10 7.43
CA ARG A 71 -6.72 1.63 6.07
C ARG A 71 -6.16 0.67 5.02
N TYR A 72 -5.03 0.03 5.32
CA TYR A 72 -4.39 -0.92 4.41
C TYR A 72 -5.27 -2.17 4.22
N CYS A 73 -5.75 -2.76 5.31
CA CYS A 73 -6.64 -3.93 5.28
C CYS A 73 -7.95 -3.64 4.55
N LEU A 74 -8.60 -2.50 4.85
CA LEU A 74 -9.82 -2.09 4.16
C LEU A 74 -9.61 -1.88 2.66
N SER A 75 -8.46 -1.31 2.27
CA SER A 75 -8.11 -1.16 0.85
C SER A 75 -7.91 -2.52 0.17
N ASP A 76 -7.19 -3.44 0.80
CA ASP A 76 -6.97 -4.78 0.23
C ASP A 76 -8.29 -5.57 0.11
N VAL A 77 -9.17 -5.52 1.12
CA VAL A 77 -10.51 -6.13 1.05
C VAL A 77 -11.35 -5.51 -0.06
N ARG A 78 -11.31 -4.17 -0.22
CA ARG A 78 -12.04 -3.48 -1.30
C ARG A 78 -11.54 -3.89 -2.67
N ILE A 79 -10.22 -4.02 -2.84
CA ILE A 79 -9.59 -4.52 -4.06
C ILE A 79 -10.07 -5.95 -4.33
N LEU A 80 -9.92 -6.86 -3.36
CA LEU A 80 -10.30 -8.26 -3.50
C LEU A 80 -11.79 -8.43 -3.84
N ARG A 81 -12.66 -7.60 -3.25
CA ARG A 81 -14.10 -7.59 -3.57
C ARG A 81 -14.39 -7.13 -5.00
N ARG A 82 -13.61 -6.20 -5.54
CA ARG A 82 -13.80 -5.66 -6.91
C ARG A 82 -13.26 -6.61 -8.00
N LEU A 83 -12.28 -7.44 -7.67
CA LEU A 83 -11.63 -8.34 -8.64
C LEU A 83 -12.59 -9.23 -9.43
N PRO A 84 -13.54 -9.97 -8.83
CA PRO A 84 -14.43 -10.83 -9.60
C PRO A 84 -15.25 -10.08 -10.63
N THR A 85 -15.75 -8.88 -10.27
CA THR A 85 -16.56 -8.06 -11.18
C THR A 85 -15.73 -7.55 -12.36
N THR A 86 -14.50 -7.10 -12.11
CA THR A 86 -13.58 -6.64 -13.16
C THR A 86 -13.14 -7.77 -14.08
N LEU A 87 -12.84 -8.95 -13.52
CA LEU A 87 -12.45 -10.12 -14.30
C LEU A 87 -13.63 -10.61 -15.15
N LEU A 88 -14.83 -10.76 -14.59
CA LEU A 88 -16.01 -11.16 -15.36
C LEU A 88 -16.25 -10.23 -16.54
N LYS A 89 -16.24 -8.91 -16.34
CA LYS A 89 -16.35 -7.94 -17.45
C LYS A 89 -15.26 -8.14 -18.51
N LYS A 90 -14.01 -8.36 -18.10
CA LYS A 90 -12.90 -8.57 -19.05
C LYS A 90 -13.08 -9.83 -19.90
N TYR A 91 -13.66 -10.89 -19.34
CA TYR A 91 -13.86 -12.16 -20.05
C TYR A 91 -15.18 -12.22 -20.82
N THR A 92 -16.25 -11.54 -20.39
CA THR A 92 -17.51 -11.48 -21.15
C THR A 92 -17.42 -10.55 -22.36
N TYR A 93 -16.68 -9.44 -22.27
CA TYR A 93 -16.49 -8.51 -23.40
C TYR A 93 -15.43 -8.95 -24.42
N ARG A 94 -14.72 -10.05 -24.18
CA ARG A 94 -13.78 -10.68 -25.14
C ARG A 94 -14.41 -11.82 -25.95
N ALA A 95 -15.68 -12.14 -25.70
CA ALA A 95 -16.43 -13.19 -26.41
C ALA A 95 -17.21 -12.67 -27.63
N HIS A 96 -17.00 -11.41 -28.03
CA HIS A 96 -17.48 -10.77 -29.24
C HIS A 96 -16.31 -10.10 -29.95
#